data_AF-A0A9P5PIF2-F1
#
_entry.id   AF-A0A9P5PIF2-F1
#
_cell.length_a   1.000
_cell.length_b   1.000
_cell.length_c   1.000
_cell.angle_alpha   90.00
_cell.angle_beta   90.00
_cell.angle_gamma   90.00
#
_symmetry.space_group_name_H-M   'P 1'
#
loop_
_entity.id
_entity.type
_entity.pdbx_description
1 polymer ?
#
loop_
_entity_poly.entity_id
_entity_poly.type
_entity_poly.pdbx_seq_one_letter_code
_entity_poly.pdbx_strand_id
1 'polypeptide(L)'
;YYEWCKKNNFISKLLADRKSQQEAAEAGKSQSTLDAAVIPLEKRTPYSQHRMNEAIWTFIVDTNQALSVIERPSFRNMIDVASSAKEVITLPDHKVTRAGIMRMFFKRMGQLKKLFAVSSML
;
A
#
# COMPACT_ATOMS: atom_id res chain seq x y z
N TYR A 1 29.90 54.55 0.85
CA TYR A 1 29.55 53.17 0.43
C TYR A 1 28.18 53.11 -0.25
N TYR A 2 27.09 53.51 0.40
CA TYR A 2 25.74 53.52 -0.20
C TYR A 2 25.63 54.35 -1.48
N GLU A 3 26.19 55.55 -1.49
CA GLU A 3 26.20 56.42 -2.68
C GLU A 3 26.97 55.80 -3.84
N TRP A 4 28.07 55.09 -3.54
CA TRP A 4 28.82 54.33 -4.54
C TRP A 4 28.00 53.15 -5.08
N CYS A 5 27.30 52.41 -4.20
CA CYS A 5 26.42 51.32 -4.63
C CYS A 5 25.31 51.83 -5.55
N LYS A 6 24.69 52.97 -5.21
CA LYS A 6 23.65 53.61 -6.03
C LYS A 6 24.18 54.09 -7.38
N LYS A 7 25.37 54.71 -7.39
CA LYS A 7 26.02 55.20 -8.62
C LYS A 7 26.45 54.07 -9.57
N ASN A 8 26.78 52.90 -9.02
CA ASN A 8 27.27 51.74 -9.79
C ASN A 8 26.21 50.64 -9.98
N ASN A 9 24.93 50.90 -9.68
CA ASN A 9 23.85 49.90 -9.73
C ASN A 9 24.16 48.60 -8.97
N PHE A 10 24.87 48.72 -7.85
CA PHE A 10 25.27 47.59 -7.02
C PHE A 10 24.31 47.43 -5.83
N ILE A 11 23.86 46.19 -5.58
CA ILE A 11 23.01 45.88 -4.44
C ILE A 11 23.86 45.88 -3.17
N SER A 12 23.52 46.73 -2.20
CA SER A 12 24.19 46.73 -0.90
C SER A 12 24.08 45.36 -0.24
N LYS A 13 25.24 44.78 0.13
CA LYS A 13 25.32 43.50 0.84
C LYS A 13 25.63 43.68 2.32
N LEU A 14 25.51 44.90 2.85
CA LEU A 14 25.65 45.15 4.27
C LEU A 14 24.59 44.37 5.05
N LEU A 15 24.95 43.95 6.26
CA LEU A 15 24.11 43.11 7.09
C LEU A 15 22.75 43.76 7.39
N ALA A 16 22.72 45.09 7.56
CA ALA A 16 21.48 45.84 7.80
C ALA A 16 20.50 45.76 6.62
N ASP A 17 20.99 45.97 5.38
CA ASP A 17 20.12 45.92 4.19
C ASP A 17 19.71 44.49 3.83
N ARG A 18 20.59 43.51 4.08
CA ARG A 18 20.24 42.10 3.91
C ARG A 18 19.13 41.67 4.85
N LYS A 19 19.17 42.12 6.12
CA LYS A 19 18.12 41.85 7.09
C LYS A 19 16.81 42.51 6.68
N SER A 20 16.81 43.78 6.28
CA SER A 20 15.58 44.46 5.86
C SER A 20 14.97 43.83 4.60
N GLN A 21 15.80 43.36 3.67
CA GLN A 21 15.34 42.60 2.49
C GLN A 21 14.75 41.24 2.87
N GLN A 22 15.36 40.52 3.83
CA GLN A 22 14.83 39.27 4.35
C GLN A 22 13.49 39.47 5.04
N GLU A 23 13.39 40.46 5.92
CA GLU A 23 12.16 40.81 6.63
C GLU A 23 11.04 41.23 5.66
N ALA A 24 11.35 42.04 4.64
CA ALA A 24 10.39 42.40 3.59
C ALA A 24 9.97 41.19 2.72
N ALA A 25 10.90 40.26 2.45
CA ALA A 25 10.61 39.03 1.71
C ALA A 25 9.83 38.01 2.55
N GLU A 26 9.99 38.01 3.87
CA GLU A 26 9.26 37.17 4.82
C GLU A 26 7.85 37.71 5.09
N ALA A 27 7.68 39.04 5.16
CA ALA A 27 6.37 39.68 5.31
C ALA A 27 5.38 39.35 4.18
N GLY A 28 5.87 38.98 2.99
CA GLY A 28 5.06 38.55 1.85
C GLY A 28 4.88 37.03 1.70
N LYS A 29 5.55 36.21 2.53
CA LYS A 29 5.53 34.75 2.43
C LYS A 29 4.58 34.17 3.46
N SER A 30 3.32 33.99 3.09
CA SER A 30 2.46 33.04 3.79
C SER A 30 2.95 31.64 3.46
N GLN A 31 3.60 30.96 4.41
CA GLN A 31 3.91 29.54 4.28
C GLN A 31 2.61 28.77 4.07
N SER A 32 2.40 28.22 2.88
CA SER A 32 1.27 27.33 2.63
C SER A 32 1.50 26.04 3.42
N THR A 33 0.62 25.73 4.36
CA THR A 33 0.62 24.45 5.06
C THR A 33 0.42 23.32 4.03
N LEU A 34 1.13 22.20 4.20
CA LEU A 34 1.01 21.02 3.33
C LEU A 34 -0.35 20.30 3.45
N ASP A 35 -1.28 20.84 4.24
CA ASP A 35 -2.60 20.26 4.54
C ASP A 35 -3.44 20.02 3.29
N ALA A 36 -3.28 20.83 2.24
CA ALA A 36 -4.05 20.69 1.00
C ALA A 36 -3.77 19.37 0.23
N ALA A 37 -2.68 18.67 0.55
CA ALA A 37 -2.30 17.40 -0.10
C ALA A 37 -2.39 16.18 0.84
N VAL A 38 -2.87 16.35 2.08
CA VAL A 38 -3.02 15.22 3.01
C VAL A 38 -4.30 14.47 2.68
N ILE A 39 -4.19 13.46 1.81
CA ILE A 39 -5.25 12.49 1.61
C ILE A 39 -5.30 11.61 2.86
N PRO A 40 -6.43 11.54 3.59
CA PRO A 40 -6.56 10.63 4.72
C PRO A 40 -6.42 9.19 4.20
N LEU A 41 -5.27 8.56 4.46
CA LEU A 41 -5.12 7.14 4.27
C LEU A 41 -6.00 6.43 5.30
N GLU A 42 -6.81 5.50 4.82
CA GLU A 42 -7.58 4.63 5.69
C GLU A 42 -6.62 3.92 6.66
N LYS A 43 -6.81 4.17 7.97
CA LYS A 43 -5.87 3.71 8.99
C LYS A 43 -5.89 2.18 9.05
N ARG A 44 -4.80 1.56 8.63
CA ARG A 44 -4.59 0.11 8.80
C ARG A 44 -4.47 -0.20 10.28
N THR A 45 -5.17 -1.23 10.72
CA THR A 45 -4.96 -1.78 12.06
C THR A 45 -3.52 -2.31 12.12
N PRO A 46 -2.68 -1.82 13.07
CA PRO A 46 -1.30 -2.27 13.16
C PRO A 46 -1.25 -3.76 13.51
N TYR A 47 -0.31 -4.45 12.87
CA TYR A 47 -0.07 -5.87 13.10
C TYR A 47 0.38 -6.11 14.55
N SER A 48 -0.16 -7.16 15.16
CA SER A 48 0.40 -7.76 16.38
C SER A 48 0.12 -9.25 16.34
N GLN A 49 1.05 -10.05 16.88
CA GLN A 49 0.90 -11.51 16.90
C GLN A 49 -0.37 -11.94 17.65
N HIS A 50 -0.69 -11.25 18.75
CA HIS A 50 -1.88 -11.53 19.54
C HIS A 50 -3.18 -11.36 18.74
N ARG A 51 -3.36 -10.21 18.08
CA ARG A 51 -4.53 -9.96 17.21
C ARG A 51 -4.62 -10.94 16.05
N MET A 52 -3.48 -11.32 15.48
CA MET A 52 -3.45 -12.32 14.41
C MET A 52 -3.96 -13.67 14.91
N ASN A 53 -3.51 -14.11 16.09
CA ASN A 53 -3.99 -15.35 16.69
C ASN A 53 -5.49 -15.30 17.00
N GLU A 54 -5.98 -14.20 17.58
CA GLU A 54 -7.42 -14.01 17.82
C GLU A 54 -8.23 -14.07 16.53
N ALA A 55 -7.79 -13.39 15.47
CA ALA A 55 -8.47 -13.43 14.17
C ALA A 55 -8.51 -14.84 13.58
N ILE A 56 -7.44 -15.63 13.73
CA ILE A 56 -7.40 -17.03 13.31
C ILE A 56 -8.40 -17.86 14.14
N TRP A 57 -8.41 -17.72 15.46
CA TRP A 57 -9.32 -18.48 16.33
C TRP A 57 -10.78 -18.18 16.01
N THR A 58 -11.13 -16.90 15.90
CA THR A 58 -12.48 -16.46 15.51
C THR A 58 -12.88 -17.03 14.15
N PHE A 59 -11.99 -16.94 13.15
CA PHE A 59 -12.24 -17.52 11.83
C PHE A 59 -12.53 -19.02 11.91
N ILE A 60 -11.74 -19.79 12.68
CA ILE A 60 -11.91 -21.24 12.81
C ILE A 60 -13.25 -21.57 13.48
N VAL A 61 -13.60 -20.88 14.56
CA VAL A 61 -14.84 -21.10 15.31
C VAL A 61 -16.06 -20.73 14.46
N ASP A 62 -16.07 -19.53 13.88
CA ASP A 62 -17.22 -19.02 13.12
C ASP A 62 -17.52 -19.84 11.86
N THR A 63 -16.48 -20.39 11.23
CA THR A 63 -16.63 -21.19 10.01
C THR A 63 -16.57 -22.69 10.25
N ASN A 64 -16.53 -23.11 11.52
CA ASN A 64 -16.44 -24.50 11.97
C ASN A 64 -15.36 -25.30 11.21
N GLN A 65 -14.16 -24.72 11.09
CA GLN A 65 -13.04 -25.36 10.39
C GLN A 65 -12.28 -26.29 11.33
N ALA A 66 -11.63 -27.29 10.76
CA ALA A 66 -10.69 -28.11 11.52
C ALA A 66 -9.47 -27.28 11.94
N LEU A 67 -8.91 -27.55 13.13
CA LEU A 67 -7.67 -26.91 13.59
C LEU A 67 -6.50 -27.11 12.63
N SER A 68 -6.47 -28.24 11.91
CA SER A 68 -5.48 -28.52 10.87
C SER A 68 -5.51 -27.58 9.67
N VAL A 69 -6.52 -26.69 9.54
CA VAL A 69 -6.58 -25.70 8.46
C VAL A 69 -5.36 -24.78 8.46
N ILE A 70 -4.80 -24.47 9.64
CA ILE A 70 -3.64 -23.58 9.79
C ILE A 70 -2.34 -24.21 9.29
N GLU A 71 -2.27 -25.55 9.30
CA GLU A 71 -1.13 -26.32 8.80
C GLU A 71 -1.14 -26.42 7.27
N ARG A 72 -2.27 -26.12 6.63
CA ARG A 72 -2.40 -26.23 5.18
C ARG A 72 -1.53 -25.18 4.49
N PRO A 73 -0.64 -25.57 3.56
CA PRO A 73 0.19 -24.62 2.82
C PRO A 73 -0.61 -23.54 2.09
N SER A 74 -1.82 -23.88 1.63
CA SER A 74 -2.73 -22.93 0.98
C SER A 74 -3.21 -21.82 1.91
N PHE A 75 -3.42 -22.12 3.20
CA PHE A 75 -3.82 -21.14 4.19
C PHE A 75 -2.67 -20.17 4.47
N ARG A 76 -1.47 -20.69 4.71
CA ARG A 76 -0.26 -19.86 4.89
C ARG A 76 -0.01 -18.95 3.69
N ASN A 77 -0.07 -19.50 2.48
CA ASN A 77 0.11 -18.71 1.26
C ASN A 77 -0.93 -17.60 1.11
N MET A 78 -2.18 -17.82 1.52
CA MET A 78 -3.22 -16.78 1.51
C MET A 78 -2.87 -15.62 2.43
N ILE A 79 -2.37 -15.91 3.64
CA ILE A 79 -1.92 -14.90 4.60
C ILE A 79 -0.69 -14.15 4.08
N ASP A 80 0.29 -14.86 3.53
CA ASP A 80 1.50 -14.25 2.97
C ASP A 80 1.14 -13.25 1.85
N VAL A 81 0.26 -13.66 0.92
CA VAL A 81 -0.25 -12.77 -0.14
C VAL A 81 -0.99 -11.59 0.46
N ALA A 82 -1.90 -11.79 1.42
CA ALA A 82 -2.65 -10.73 2.06
C ALA A 82 -1.74 -9.72 2.76
N SER A 83 -0.72 -10.18 3.50
CA SER A 83 0.23 -9.33 4.22
C SER A 83 1.09 -8.47 3.28
N SER A 84 1.33 -8.93 2.05
CA SER A 84 2.09 -8.18 1.04
C SER A 84 1.31 -7.05 0.37
N ALA A 85 0.00 -6.92 0.64
CA ALA A 85 -0.86 -5.95 -0.01
C ALA A 85 -0.50 -4.49 0.37
N LYS A 86 -0.15 -3.68 -0.63
CA LYS A 86 0.12 -2.24 -0.49
C LYS A 86 -1.15 -1.40 -0.36
N GLU A 87 -2.30 -1.96 -0.73
CA GLU A 87 -3.61 -1.34 -0.67
C GLU A 87 -4.57 -2.18 0.20
N VAL A 88 -5.77 -1.66 0.43
CA VAL A 88 -6.82 -2.38 1.18
C VAL A 88 -7.24 -3.61 0.37
N ILE A 89 -7.31 -4.75 1.04
CA ILE A 89 -7.68 -6.02 0.41
C ILE A 89 -9.19 -6.03 0.20
N THR A 90 -9.63 -6.18 -1.05
CA THR A 90 -11.04 -6.42 -1.39
C THR A 90 -11.27 -7.91 -1.55
N LEU A 91 -12.16 -8.48 -0.73
CA LEU A 91 -12.53 -9.89 -0.86
C LEU A 91 -13.54 -10.07 -2.00
N PRO A 92 -13.39 -11.12 -2.83
CA PRO A 92 -14.32 -11.39 -3.92
C PRO A 92 -15.68 -11.83 -3.39
N ASP A 93 -16.76 -11.39 -4.06
CA ASP A 93 -18.11 -11.90 -3.82
C ASP A 93 -18.20 -13.42 -4.11
N HIS A 94 -19.21 -14.07 -3.52
CA HIS A 94 -19.48 -15.50 -3.68
C HIS A 94 -19.61 -15.91 -5.15
N LYS A 95 -20.26 -15.08 -6.00
CA LYS A 95 -20.39 -15.38 -7.44
C LYS A 95 -19.04 -15.40 -8.14
N VAL A 96 -18.19 -14.41 -7.84
CA VAL A 96 -16.84 -14.28 -8.41
C VAL A 96 -15.96 -15.44 -7.94
N THR A 97 -16.03 -15.76 -6.65
CA THR A 97 -15.30 -16.88 -6.03
C THR A 97 -15.68 -18.20 -6.69
N ARG A 98 -16.98 -18.49 -6.83
CA ARG A 98 -17.46 -19.72 -7.49
C ARG A 98 -16.98 -19.83 -8.93
N ALA A 99 -17.07 -18.74 -9.70
CA ALA A 99 -16.59 -18.71 -11.07
C ALA A 99 -15.07 -18.94 -11.15
N GLY A 100 -14.30 -18.37 -10.21
CA GLY A 100 -12.87 -18.57 -10.08
C GLY A 100 -12.51 -20.04 -9.82
N ILE A 101 -13.19 -20.69 -8.87
CA ILE A 101 -13.00 -22.12 -8.56
C ILE A 101 -13.27 -22.99 -9.78
N MET A 102 -14.40 -22.77 -10.48
CA MET A 102 -14.74 -23.52 -11.68
C MET A 102 -13.70 -23.35 -12.78
N ARG A 103 -13.22 -22.11 -12.99
CA ARG A 103 -12.15 -21.83 -13.96
C ARG A 103 -10.88 -22.59 -13.63
N MET A 104 -10.46 -22.61 -12.37
CA MET A 104 -9.29 -23.38 -11.94
C MET A 104 -9.47 -24.88 -12.17
N PHE A 105 -10.66 -25.41 -11.86
CA PHE A 105 -10.98 -26.82 -12.09
C PHE A 105 -10.88 -27.20 -13.58
N PHE A 106 -11.57 -26.46 -14.46
CA PHE A 106 -11.53 -26.73 -15.90
C PHE A 106 -10.13 -26.58 -16.50
N LYS A 107 -9.35 -25.60 -16.05
CA LYS A 107 -7.96 -25.45 -16.46
C LYS A 107 -7.13 -26.70 -16.12
N ARG A 108 -7.25 -27.21 -14.89
CA ARG A 108 -6.53 -28.41 -14.45
C ARG A 108 -6.98 -29.64 -15.23
N MET A 109 -8.28 -29.83 -15.44
CA MET A 109 -8.81 -30.93 -16.24
C MET A 109 -8.32 -30.88 -17.69
N GLY A 110 -8.26 -29.70 -18.30
CA GLY A 110 -7.70 -29.51 -19.63
C GLY A 110 -6.21 -29.89 -19.71
N GLN A 111 -5.43 -29.54 -18.69
CA GLN A 111 -4.01 -29.93 -18.59
C GLN A 111 -3.86 -31.44 -18.44
N LEU A 112 -4.64 -32.07 -17.54
CA LEU A 112 -4.65 -33.52 -17.35
C LEU A 112 -4.99 -34.26 -18.66
N LYS A 113 -6.03 -33.82 -19.38
CA LYS A 113 -6.41 -34.42 -20.66
C LYS A 113 -5.26 -34.39 -21.68
N LYS A 114 -4.50 -33.29 -21.73
CA LYS A 114 -3.31 -33.19 -22.61
C LYS A 114 -2.22 -34.18 -22.22
N LEU A 115 -1.92 -34.30 -20.93
CA LEU A 115 -0.90 -35.24 -20.44
C LEU A 115 -1.26 -36.69 -20.77
N PHE A 116 -2.52 -37.09 -20.54
CA PHE A 116 -2.96 -38.45 -20.84
C PHE A 116 -3.05 -38.75 -22.34
N ALA A 117 -3.40 -37.78 -23.18
CA ALA A 117 -3.45 -37.97 -24.64
C ALA A 117 -2.06 -38.15 -25.27
N VAL A 118 -1.02 -37.56 -24.68
CA VAL A 118 0.38 -37.76 -25.11
C VAL A 118 0.90 -39.12 -24.64
N SER A 119 0.47 -39.58 -23.47
CA SER A 119 0.86 -40.90 -22.94
C SER A 119 0.23 -42.09 -23.69
N SER A 120 -0.85 -41.89 -24.44
CA SER A 120 -1.50 -42.95 -25.24
C SER A 120 -0.96 -43.06 -26.67
N MET A 121 0.04 -42.25 -27.06
CA MET A 121 0.70 -42.30 -28.37
C MET A 121 2.13 -42.87 -28.31
N LEU A 122 2.58 -43.32 -27.14
CA LEU A 122 3.81 -44.10 -26.92
C LEU A 122 3.42 -45.54 -26.58
#